data_AF-A0A564WJ02-F1
#
_entry.id   AF-A0A564WJ02-F1
#
_cell.length_a   1.000
_cell.length_b   1.000
_cell.length_c   1.000
_cell.angle_alpha   90.00
_cell.angle_beta   90.00
_cell.angle_gamma   90.00
#
_symmetry.space_group_name_H-M   'P 1'
#
loop_
_entity.id
_entity.type
_entity.pdbx_description
1 polymer ?
#
loop_
_entity_poly.entity_id
_entity_poly.type
_entity_poly.pdbx_seq_one_letter_code
_entity_poly.pdbx_strand_id
1 'polypeptide(L)'
;MSTGLPRVAVAIGVVMVSGEGLLSMDGNAVFVIEESVGRVASVTGSQIIVHVKPDPVDSQTSGASAVVKGTLVKIPHQSTWVFGLVTAISIPLPSHEQTPDEQRFAEVLLLGEADVGTDPATPIRFERGVSFFPSVGAQVYIATADDLALVYAKRSSSSVRIGTIHQGRSIPAYVSPDRLLGKHFAVLGTTGTGKSCAVAVILRRIVEAHRNAHILVLDPHNEYASAFGDYAEVIDATSFELPYWLFNFEELSGSILGDVTGSEELQREATALAALVCRAKEAFLGNTKKASHITVNTPVPYKMSELLSLLDAEMGKLGHGRNVLPLQNLKTKINTLRNDSRYAFMFGGIATSDNMNKILSRIFRIPVQNKPIAILDLSAVPSEVLNIVVSVLARITFDLAVFSERSVPVLLVCEEAHRYLPADDRQGFEPTKRILSRIAREGRKYGVALGIISQRPSDLAMSALCQCNSIFALRLSSTADQEFVRAMLPDWGGGLFDFLPALRNGEAIVIGEAVPVPARVRFDTLPPEHMPCSKTAPFSEAWQTNGAGKDLLEGVIARWRTEH
;
A
#
# COMPACT_ATOMS: atom_id res chain seq x y z
N MET A 1 -38.12 73.76 -18.14
CA MET A 1 -38.24 72.29 -18.14
C MET A 1 -36.82 71.77 -18.09
N SER A 2 -36.23 71.55 -16.91
CA SER A 2 -36.54 70.47 -15.95
C SER A 2 -36.39 69.11 -16.63
N THR A 3 -35.72 68.11 -16.07
CA THR A 3 -35.07 67.95 -14.76
C THR A 3 -34.35 66.62 -14.85
N GLY A 4 -33.07 66.57 -14.46
CA GLY A 4 -32.42 65.31 -14.12
C GLY A 4 -33.09 64.71 -12.88
N LEU A 5 -33.17 63.38 -12.86
CA LEU A 5 -33.58 62.55 -11.72
C LEU A 5 -32.67 61.30 -11.70
N PRO A 6 -32.45 60.68 -10.53
CA PRO A 6 -31.12 60.59 -9.94
C PRO A 6 -30.56 59.16 -9.84
N ARG A 7 -29.25 59.07 -9.61
CA ARG A 7 -28.59 57.87 -9.08
C ARG A 7 -29.21 57.51 -7.73
N VAL A 8 -29.93 56.41 -7.66
CA VAL A 8 -30.31 55.80 -6.37
C VAL A 8 -29.07 55.11 -5.82
N ALA A 9 -28.47 55.72 -4.80
CA ALA A 9 -27.56 55.04 -3.91
C ALA A 9 -28.38 54.04 -3.09
N VAL A 10 -28.23 52.75 -3.37
CA VAL A 10 -28.70 51.72 -2.44
C VAL A 10 -27.68 51.69 -1.31
N ALA A 11 -28.11 52.14 -0.13
CA ALA A 11 -27.32 52.06 1.09
C ALA A 11 -27.00 50.58 1.36
N ILE A 12 -25.72 50.22 1.22
CA ILE A 12 -25.20 48.94 1.69
C ILE A 12 -25.20 49.02 3.21
N GLY A 13 -26.26 48.49 3.83
CA GLY A 13 -26.30 48.29 5.27
C GLY A 13 -25.24 47.27 5.65
N VAL A 14 -24.17 47.74 6.30
CA VAL A 14 -23.17 46.88 6.95
C VAL A 14 -23.84 46.31 8.20
N VAL A 15 -24.08 45.01 8.22
CA VAL A 15 -24.49 44.29 9.43
C VAL A 15 -23.28 43.50 9.92
N MET A 16 -22.67 43.96 11.02
CA MET A 16 -21.73 43.18 11.82
C MET A 16 -22.53 42.08 12.54
N VAL A 17 -22.31 40.82 12.20
CA VAL A 17 -22.95 39.70 12.88
C VAL A 17 -22.04 39.25 14.03
N SER A 18 -22.34 39.72 15.24
CA SER A 18 -21.90 39.06 16.48
C SER A 18 -22.95 38.03 16.86
N GLY A 19 -22.57 36.76 16.99
CA GLY A 19 -23.24 35.72 17.77
C GLY A 19 -24.78 35.57 17.63
N GLU A 20 -25.19 34.41 17.13
CA GLU A 20 -26.56 33.89 17.00
C GLU A 20 -27.35 34.32 15.75
N GLY A 21 -27.83 33.30 15.04
CA GLY A 21 -28.34 33.40 13.68
C GLY A 21 -29.67 34.14 13.55
N LEU A 22 -29.78 34.92 12.49
CA LEU A 22 -31.04 35.43 11.98
C LEU A 22 -31.05 35.29 10.44
N LEU A 23 -32.09 34.62 9.94
CA LEU A 23 -32.44 34.52 8.53
C LEU A 23 -33.01 35.88 8.07
N SER A 24 -32.44 36.46 7.02
CA SER A 24 -33.05 37.58 6.28
C SER A 24 -34.23 37.08 5.44
N MET A 25 -35.38 37.75 5.54
CA MET A 25 -36.61 37.44 4.79
C MET A 25 -36.60 37.94 3.33
N ASP A 26 -35.56 38.66 2.90
CA ASP A 26 -35.43 39.14 1.53
C ASP A 26 -34.27 38.38 0.87
N GLY A 27 -34.57 37.61 -0.19
CA GLY A 27 -33.68 36.68 -0.90
C GLY A 27 -32.43 37.27 -1.58
N ASN A 28 -31.74 38.21 -0.95
CA ASN A 28 -30.38 38.63 -1.29
C ASN A 28 -29.37 37.66 -0.66
N ALA A 29 -28.42 37.20 -1.47
CA ALA A 29 -27.29 36.41 -1.02
C ALA A 29 -26.53 37.14 0.11
N VAL A 30 -26.50 36.54 1.29
CA VAL A 30 -25.66 36.98 2.40
C VAL A 30 -24.23 36.58 2.06
N PHE A 31 -23.44 37.51 1.55
CA PHE A 31 -22.00 37.31 1.42
C PHE A 31 -21.38 37.41 2.81
N VAL A 32 -20.98 36.27 3.38
CA VAL A 32 -20.11 36.25 4.56
C VAL A 32 -18.81 36.94 4.15
N ILE A 33 -18.49 38.07 4.79
CA ILE A 33 -17.19 38.71 4.61
C ILE A 33 -16.18 37.78 5.29
N GLU A 34 -15.50 36.95 4.50
CA GLU A 34 -14.40 36.13 5.01
C GLU A 34 -13.29 37.06 5.48
N GLU A 35 -12.96 36.99 6.77
CA GLU A 35 -11.87 37.79 7.31
C GLU A 35 -10.53 37.20 6.86
N SER A 36 -9.71 38.02 6.18
CA SER A 36 -8.38 37.60 5.76
C SER A 36 -7.48 37.35 6.98
N VAL A 37 -6.85 36.19 7.03
CA VAL A 37 -5.96 35.75 8.11
C VAL A 37 -4.53 36.26 7.99
N GLY A 38 -4.15 36.83 6.85
CA GLY A 38 -2.77 37.24 6.60
C GLY A 38 -2.53 37.73 5.19
N ARG A 39 -1.26 38.03 4.90
CA ARG A 39 -0.80 38.41 3.56
C ARG A 39 0.45 37.63 3.16
N VAL A 40 0.57 37.34 1.87
CA VAL A 40 1.77 36.72 1.31
C VAL A 40 2.96 37.66 1.52
N ALA A 41 3.97 37.21 2.26
CA ALA A 41 5.20 37.92 2.54
C ALA A 41 6.29 37.60 1.51
N SER A 42 6.38 36.34 1.07
CA SER A 42 7.33 35.90 0.04
C SER A 42 6.82 34.67 -0.71
N VAL A 43 7.37 34.45 -1.90
CA VAL A 43 7.05 33.33 -2.79
C VAL A 43 8.35 32.69 -3.27
N THR A 44 8.49 31.38 -3.04
CA THR A 44 9.66 30.58 -3.40
C THR A 44 9.21 29.26 -4.02
N GLY A 45 9.10 29.22 -5.35
CA GLY A 45 8.61 28.03 -6.06
C GLY A 45 7.21 27.64 -5.60
N SER A 46 7.01 26.37 -5.22
CA SER A 46 5.73 25.86 -4.71
C SER A 46 5.42 26.25 -3.26
N GLN A 47 6.30 26.99 -2.59
CA GLN A 47 6.11 27.43 -1.21
C GLN A 47 5.96 28.94 -1.16
N ILE A 48 5.11 29.40 -0.23
CA ILE A 48 4.98 30.81 0.10
C ILE A 48 5.11 30.99 1.61
N ILE A 49 5.55 32.17 2.03
CA ILE A 49 5.50 32.58 3.43
C ILE A 49 4.36 33.58 3.56
N VAL A 50 3.50 33.37 4.55
CA VAL A 50 2.36 34.23 4.88
C VAL A 50 2.63 34.91 6.21
N HIS A 51 2.57 36.24 6.25
CA HIS A 51 2.51 36.98 7.50
C HIS A 51 1.08 36.90 8.04
N VAL A 52 0.91 36.20 9.16
CA VAL A 52 -0.39 35.93 9.79
C VAL A 52 -0.73 37.10 10.71
N LYS A 53 -1.98 37.58 10.64
CA LYS A 53 -2.46 38.62 11.54
C LYS A 53 -2.51 38.11 12.99
N PRO A 54 -2.31 38.96 13.99
CA PRO A 54 -2.58 38.59 15.38
C PRO A 54 -4.05 38.16 15.52
N ASP A 55 -4.31 37.15 16.33
CA ASP A 55 -5.68 36.80 16.67
C ASP A 55 -6.33 38.01 17.36
N PRO A 56 -7.57 38.40 17.02
CA PRO A 56 -8.24 39.46 17.73
C PRO A 56 -8.35 39.10 19.22
N VAL A 57 -8.12 40.09 20.09
CA VAL A 57 -8.04 39.95 21.55
C VAL A 57 -9.30 39.29 22.16
N ASP A 58 -10.44 39.35 21.47
CA ASP A 58 -11.73 38.78 21.87
C ASP A 58 -12.07 37.38 21.28
N SER A 59 -11.08 36.71 20.67
CA SER A 59 -11.25 35.42 19.95
C SER A 59 -11.78 34.23 20.77
N GLN A 60 -11.95 34.36 22.09
CA GLN A 60 -12.68 33.36 22.89
C GLN A 60 -14.18 33.30 22.59
N THR A 61 -14.76 34.35 21.98
CA THR A 61 -16.22 34.43 21.74
C THR A 61 -16.67 34.25 20.28
N SER A 62 -15.76 34.37 19.30
CA SER A 62 -16.15 34.45 17.87
C SER A 62 -15.94 33.17 17.05
N GLY A 63 -15.39 32.08 17.63
CA GLY A 63 -15.13 30.85 16.89
C GLY A 63 -14.18 31.00 15.69
N ALA A 64 -13.44 32.12 15.62
CA ALA A 64 -12.46 32.37 14.58
C ALA A 64 -11.38 31.30 14.65
N SER A 65 -11.29 30.47 13.61
CA SER A 65 -10.38 29.34 13.57
C SER A 65 -8.95 29.86 13.46
N ALA A 66 -8.15 29.67 14.52
CA ALA A 66 -6.73 30.00 14.49
C ALA A 66 -6.03 29.25 13.34
N VAL A 67 -5.14 29.95 12.63
CA VAL A 67 -4.30 29.31 11.61
C VAL A 67 -3.34 28.36 12.32
N VAL A 68 -3.48 27.07 12.06
CA VAL A 68 -2.60 26.02 12.61
C VAL A 68 -1.94 25.21 11.50
N LYS A 69 -0.87 24.49 11.83
CA LYS A 69 -0.25 23.55 10.90
C LYS A 69 -1.31 22.57 10.36
N GLY A 70 -1.33 22.38 9.05
CA GLY A 70 -2.32 21.57 8.34
C GLY A 70 -3.58 22.33 7.93
N THR A 71 -3.75 23.60 8.27
CA THR A 71 -4.88 24.41 7.79
C THR A 71 -4.79 24.58 6.28
N LEU A 72 -5.90 24.37 5.58
CA LEU A 72 -6.01 24.70 4.16
C LEU A 72 -6.37 26.18 4.03
N VAL A 73 -5.65 26.89 3.20
CA VAL A 73 -5.88 28.31 2.90
C VAL A 73 -6.17 28.50 1.42
N LYS A 74 -6.88 29.57 1.08
CA LYS A 74 -7.13 30.01 -0.28
C LYS A 74 -6.66 31.44 -0.50
N ILE A 75 -6.18 31.70 -1.71
CA ILE A 75 -5.56 32.97 -2.10
C ILE A 75 -6.18 33.37 -3.43
N PRO A 76 -6.79 34.56 -3.54
CA PRO A 76 -7.42 35.00 -4.78
C PRO A 76 -6.34 35.42 -5.78
N HIS A 77 -6.48 34.97 -7.01
CA HIS A 77 -5.68 35.42 -8.13
C HIS A 77 -6.58 35.60 -9.37
N GLN A 78 -6.91 36.86 -9.69
CA GLN A 78 -7.83 37.19 -10.80
C GLN A 78 -9.18 36.44 -10.64
N SER A 79 -9.52 35.54 -11.57
CA SER A 79 -10.72 34.69 -11.54
C SER A 79 -10.48 33.30 -10.95
N THR A 80 -9.30 33.01 -10.39
CA THR A 80 -8.96 31.71 -9.80
C THR A 80 -8.70 31.81 -8.30
N TRP A 81 -9.02 30.75 -7.57
CA TRP A 81 -8.56 30.54 -6.21
C TRP A 81 -7.37 29.59 -6.22
N VAL A 82 -6.26 30.03 -5.64
CA VAL A 82 -5.10 29.19 -5.37
C VAL A 82 -5.23 28.62 -3.97
N PHE A 83 -5.16 27.30 -3.84
CA PHE A 83 -5.22 26.60 -2.56
C PHE A 83 -3.83 26.20 -2.09
N GLY A 84 -3.58 26.36 -0.79
CA GLY A 84 -2.32 25.99 -0.15
C GLY A 84 -2.54 25.35 1.22
N LEU A 85 -1.58 24.54 1.66
CA LEU A 85 -1.58 23.88 2.96
C LEU A 85 -0.53 24.50 3.87
N VAL A 86 -0.92 24.93 5.07
CA VAL A 86 0.02 25.43 6.07
C VAL A 86 0.91 24.28 6.57
N THR A 87 2.21 24.37 6.34
CA THR A 87 3.20 23.32 6.68
C THR A 87 3.99 23.64 7.95
N ALA A 88 4.13 24.91 8.30
CA ALA A 88 4.79 25.34 9.54
C ALA A 88 4.26 26.72 9.97
N ILE A 89 4.40 27.04 11.26
CA ILE A 89 4.11 28.34 11.83
C ILE A 89 5.25 28.70 12.78
N SER A 90 5.75 29.92 12.71
CA SER A 90 6.87 30.40 13.50
C SER A 90 6.72 31.86 13.93
N ILE A 91 7.37 32.20 15.04
CA ILE A 91 7.56 33.57 15.54
C ILE A 91 9.09 33.79 15.58
N PRO A 92 9.67 34.53 14.63
CA PRO A 92 11.13 34.65 14.50
C PRO A 92 11.79 35.34 15.71
N LEU A 93 11.07 36.26 16.34
CA LEU A 93 11.52 37.04 17.50
C LEU A 93 10.44 36.94 18.59
N PRO A 94 10.44 35.87 19.41
CA PRO A 94 9.46 35.71 20.47
C PRO A 94 9.71 36.73 21.58
N SER A 95 8.66 37.43 22.03
CA SER A 95 8.73 38.30 23.21
C SER A 95 8.21 37.57 24.45
N HIS A 96 8.69 37.96 25.64
CA HIS A 96 8.23 37.35 26.91
C HIS A 96 6.79 37.72 27.28
N GLU A 97 6.28 38.82 26.73
CA GLU A 97 4.88 39.25 26.81
C GLU A 97 4.30 39.15 25.40
N GLN A 98 3.03 38.72 25.25
CA GLN A 98 2.34 38.77 23.96
C GLN A 98 2.17 40.24 23.57
N THR A 99 3.16 40.78 22.87
CA THR A 99 3.12 42.15 22.38
C THR A 99 2.32 42.21 21.08
N PRO A 100 1.61 43.31 20.80
CA PRO A 100 0.94 43.52 19.52
C PRO A 100 1.89 43.45 18.30
N ASP A 101 3.20 43.58 18.53
CA ASP A 101 4.26 43.54 17.52
C ASP A 101 4.81 42.13 17.24
N GLU A 102 4.30 41.07 17.90
CA GLU A 102 4.72 39.70 17.60
C GLU A 102 4.31 39.28 16.18
N GLN A 103 5.30 39.24 15.28
CA GLN A 103 5.09 38.80 13.91
C GLN A 103 5.03 37.28 13.80
N ARG A 104 3.90 36.78 13.34
CA ARG A 104 3.67 35.35 13.07
C ARG A 104 3.83 35.09 11.58
N PHE A 105 4.63 34.09 11.23
CA PHE A 105 4.79 33.63 9.86
C PHE A 105 4.29 32.20 9.71
N ALA A 106 3.64 31.92 8.60
CA ALA A 106 3.22 30.58 8.21
C ALA A 106 3.86 30.20 6.88
N GLU A 107 4.47 29.03 6.83
CA GLU A 107 4.89 28.42 5.57
C GLU A 107 3.69 27.70 4.96
N VAL A 108 3.43 27.95 3.69
CA VAL A 108 2.30 27.37 2.96
C VAL A 108 2.79 26.71 1.69
N LEU A 109 2.47 25.43 1.53
CA LEU A 109 2.71 24.66 0.33
C LEU A 109 1.52 24.81 -0.62
N LEU A 110 1.74 25.34 -1.82
CA LEU A 110 0.72 25.46 -2.85
C LEU A 110 0.33 24.06 -3.36
N LEU A 111 -0.98 23.77 -3.35
CA LEU A 111 -1.52 22.47 -3.73
C LEU A 111 -2.10 22.47 -5.14
N GLY A 112 -2.81 23.53 -5.49
CA GLY A 112 -3.52 23.63 -6.76
C GLY A 112 -4.41 24.85 -6.86
N GLU A 113 -5.23 24.88 -7.90
CA GLU A 113 -6.13 25.99 -8.19
C GLU A 113 -7.55 25.50 -8.53
N ALA A 114 -8.54 26.37 -8.34
CA ALA A 114 -9.88 26.18 -8.88
C ALA A 114 -10.32 27.45 -9.59
N ASP A 115 -10.82 27.30 -10.81
CA ASP A 115 -11.33 28.40 -11.60
C ASP A 115 -12.76 28.75 -11.16
N VAL A 116 -12.95 30.01 -10.78
CA VAL A 116 -14.27 30.57 -10.50
C VAL A 116 -14.74 31.16 -11.80
N GLY A 117 -15.16 30.29 -12.71
CA GLY A 117 -15.64 30.68 -14.03
C GLY A 117 -16.68 31.81 -13.95
N THR A 118 -16.79 32.60 -15.01
CA THR A 118 -17.77 33.69 -15.11
C THR A 118 -19.21 33.20 -15.34
N ASP A 119 -19.38 31.93 -15.70
CA ASP A 119 -20.67 31.28 -15.94
C ASP A 119 -21.08 30.38 -14.75
N PRO A 120 -22.16 30.72 -14.02
CA PRO A 120 -22.69 29.90 -12.92
C PRO A 120 -23.07 28.47 -13.30
N ALA A 121 -23.27 28.18 -14.59
CA ALA A 121 -23.61 26.84 -15.07
C ALA A 121 -22.40 25.89 -15.18
N THR A 122 -21.17 26.41 -15.16
CA THR A 122 -19.97 25.57 -15.24
C THR A 122 -19.54 25.14 -13.83
N PRO A 123 -19.46 23.83 -13.54
CA PRO A 123 -19.08 23.35 -12.22
C PRO A 123 -17.62 23.70 -11.92
N ILE A 124 -17.39 24.37 -10.79
CA ILE A 124 -16.05 24.70 -10.28
C ILE A 124 -15.30 23.39 -10.06
N ARG A 125 -14.10 23.29 -10.62
CA ARG A 125 -13.24 22.10 -10.51
C ARG A 125 -11.89 22.48 -9.95
N PHE A 126 -11.45 21.72 -8.95
CA PHE A 126 -10.09 21.81 -8.44
C PHE A 126 -9.12 21.01 -9.32
N GLU A 127 -8.03 21.66 -9.71
CA GLU A 127 -6.90 21.07 -10.41
C GLU A 127 -5.65 21.13 -9.54
N ARG A 128 -4.85 20.07 -9.57
CA ARG A 128 -3.61 20.00 -8.80
C ARG A 128 -2.51 20.71 -9.58
N GLY A 129 -1.68 21.47 -8.87
CA GLY A 129 -0.68 22.36 -9.46
C GLY A 129 -1.25 23.76 -9.70
N VAL A 130 -0.37 24.74 -9.67
CA VAL A 130 -0.74 26.15 -9.86
C VAL A 130 -0.21 26.62 -11.21
N SER A 131 -1.06 27.28 -11.98
CA SER A 131 -0.66 27.91 -13.25
C SER A 131 0.00 29.28 -12.98
N PHE A 132 -0.37 29.90 -11.86
CA PHE A 132 0.13 31.21 -11.44
C PHE A 132 0.53 31.19 -9.97
N PHE A 133 1.64 31.85 -9.66
CA PHE A 133 2.07 32.03 -8.28
C PHE A 133 1.41 33.29 -7.69
N PRO A 134 0.96 33.25 -6.42
CA PRO A 134 0.43 34.43 -5.74
C PRO A 134 1.42 35.61 -5.72
N SER A 135 0.91 36.84 -5.80
CA SER A 135 1.74 38.04 -5.63
C SER A 135 2.06 38.29 -4.16
N VAL A 136 3.23 38.89 -3.90
CA VAL A 136 3.56 39.43 -2.58
C VAL A 136 2.54 40.51 -2.20
N GLY A 137 2.03 40.43 -0.98
CA GLY A 137 0.96 41.28 -0.46
C GLY A 137 -0.47 40.75 -0.70
N ALA A 138 -0.64 39.67 -1.48
CA ALA A 138 -1.95 39.05 -1.70
C ALA A 138 -2.57 38.59 -0.37
N GLN A 139 -3.89 38.75 -0.25
CA GLN A 139 -4.62 38.37 0.96
C GLN A 139 -4.82 36.86 1.02
N VAL A 140 -4.70 36.31 2.22
CA VAL A 140 -4.87 34.88 2.48
C VAL A 140 -6.10 34.66 3.35
N TYR A 141 -6.88 33.64 3.04
CA TYR A 141 -8.13 33.26 3.73
C TYR A 141 -8.08 31.79 4.14
N ILE A 142 -8.77 31.43 5.22
CA ILE A 142 -8.95 30.01 5.58
C ILE A 142 -9.97 29.39 4.62
N ALA A 143 -9.70 28.17 4.17
CA ALA A 143 -10.64 27.42 3.34
C ALA A 143 -11.86 27.00 4.16
N THR A 144 -13.04 27.23 3.60
CA THR A 144 -14.34 26.82 4.18
C THR A 144 -14.57 25.31 4.04
N ALA A 145 -15.66 24.81 4.63
CA ALA A 145 -16.07 23.41 4.45
C ALA A 145 -16.38 23.09 2.98
N ASP A 146 -16.97 24.02 2.23
CA ASP A 146 -17.26 23.86 0.80
C ASP A 146 -15.98 23.85 -0.04
N ASP A 147 -15.01 24.71 0.31
CA ASP A 147 -13.69 24.72 -0.32
C ASP A 147 -12.95 23.38 -0.10
N LEU A 148 -12.99 22.87 1.13
CA LEU A 148 -12.40 21.57 1.44
C LEU A 148 -13.14 20.45 0.69
N ALA A 149 -14.47 20.50 0.60
CA ALA A 149 -15.26 19.54 -0.17
C ALA A 149 -14.93 19.59 -1.67
N LEU A 150 -14.62 20.76 -2.22
CA LEU A 150 -14.14 20.96 -3.58
C LEU A 150 -12.74 20.37 -3.80
N VAL A 151 -11.79 20.66 -2.91
CA VAL A 151 -10.39 20.19 -3.01
C VAL A 151 -10.29 18.67 -2.83
N TYR A 152 -11.02 18.12 -1.87
CA TYR A 152 -11.06 16.68 -1.56
C TYR A 152 -12.21 15.94 -2.27
N ALA A 153 -12.84 16.57 -3.26
CA ALA A 153 -13.99 16.03 -3.97
C ALA A 153 -13.71 14.66 -4.59
N LYS A 154 -14.78 13.88 -4.75
CA LYS A 154 -14.76 12.61 -5.47
C LYS A 154 -14.34 12.85 -6.94
N ARG A 155 -13.14 12.41 -7.33
CA ARG A 155 -12.56 12.67 -8.66
C ARG A 155 -13.18 11.87 -9.81
N SER A 156 -13.69 10.68 -9.51
CA SER A 156 -14.33 9.80 -10.49
C SER A 156 -15.48 9.05 -9.85
N SER A 157 -16.46 8.61 -10.65
CA SER A 157 -17.51 7.69 -10.20
C SER A 157 -16.94 6.42 -9.55
N SER A 158 -15.78 5.94 -10.04
CA SER A 158 -15.02 4.79 -9.53
C SER A 158 -14.29 5.01 -8.21
N SER A 159 -14.19 6.26 -7.73
CA SER A 159 -13.48 6.54 -6.48
C SER A 159 -14.25 5.97 -5.27
N VAL A 160 -13.50 5.38 -4.34
CA VAL A 160 -14.01 4.69 -3.15
C VAL A 160 -13.68 5.50 -1.90
N ARG A 161 -14.64 5.59 -0.96
CA ARG A 161 -14.42 6.29 0.31
C ARG A 161 -13.67 5.37 1.27
N ILE A 162 -12.56 5.85 1.82
CA ILE A 162 -11.72 5.11 2.77
C ILE A 162 -11.79 5.65 4.20
N GLY A 163 -12.37 6.83 4.40
CA GLY A 163 -12.31 7.52 5.68
C GLY A 163 -12.81 8.96 5.61
N THR A 164 -12.22 9.80 6.47
CA THR A 164 -12.47 11.24 6.55
C THR A 164 -11.17 12.03 6.61
N ILE A 165 -11.19 13.26 6.11
CA ILE A 165 -10.08 14.22 6.22
C ILE A 165 -9.97 14.70 7.67
N HIS A 166 -8.75 14.81 8.20
CA HIS A 166 -8.54 15.20 9.60
C HIS A 166 -9.01 16.62 9.91
N GLN A 167 -8.78 17.58 9.01
CA GLN A 167 -9.20 18.99 9.19
C GLN A 167 -10.73 19.17 9.17
N GLY A 168 -11.44 18.32 8.43
CA GLY A 168 -12.90 18.38 8.31
C GLY A 168 -13.50 17.00 8.58
N ARG A 169 -13.92 16.74 9.82
CA ARG A 169 -14.44 15.41 10.22
C ARG A 169 -15.65 14.93 9.41
N SER A 170 -16.39 15.85 8.79
CA SER A 170 -17.51 15.56 7.87
C SER A 170 -17.07 15.30 6.43
N ILE A 171 -15.81 15.58 6.08
CA ILE A 171 -15.33 15.57 4.71
C ILE A 171 -14.79 14.17 4.39
N PRO A 172 -15.42 13.44 3.45
CA PRO A 172 -15.01 12.10 3.09
C PRO A 172 -13.64 12.10 2.39
N ALA A 173 -12.79 11.15 2.76
CA ALA A 173 -11.55 10.88 2.05
C ALA A 173 -11.80 9.80 0.99
N TYR A 174 -11.51 10.12 -0.27
CA TYR A 174 -11.66 9.22 -1.41
C TYR A 174 -10.32 8.78 -1.97
N VAL A 175 -10.27 7.55 -2.48
CA VAL A 175 -9.17 7.00 -3.27
C VAL A 175 -9.68 6.55 -4.62
N SER A 176 -8.95 6.85 -5.69
CA SER A 176 -9.23 6.32 -7.03
C SER A 176 -8.55 4.97 -7.22
N PRO A 177 -9.29 3.85 -7.40
CA PRO A 177 -8.69 2.54 -7.64
C PRO A 177 -7.79 2.52 -8.88
N ASP A 178 -8.22 3.16 -9.97
CA ASP A 178 -7.45 3.21 -11.22
C ASP A 178 -6.09 3.88 -11.04
N ARG A 179 -6.04 4.98 -10.26
CA ARG A 179 -4.78 5.69 -9.96
C ARG A 179 -3.93 4.98 -8.91
N LEU A 180 -4.58 4.38 -7.91
CA LEU A 180 -3.93 3.62 -6.86
C LEU A 180 -3.24 2.36 -7.42
N LEU A 181 -4.00 1.54 -8.13
CA LEU A 181 -3.55 0.24 -8.64
C LEU A 181 -2.72 0.42 -9.91
N GLY A 182 -3.05 1.41 -10.75
CA GLY A 182 -2.34 1.69 -11.98
C GLY A 182 -0.89 2.15 -11.79
N LYS A 183 -0.47 2.55 -10.59
CA LYS A 183 0.92 3.00 -10.32
C LYS A 183 1.49 2.52 -8.99
N HIS A 184 1.03 1.36 -8.53
CA HIS A 184 1.45 0.72 -7.29
C HIS A 184 1.19 1.60 -6.04
N PHE A 185 1.20 0.98 -4.88
CA PHE A 185 1.05 1.74 -3.64
C PHE A 185 1.83 1.10 -2.50
N ALA A 186 2.14 1.92 -1.50
CA ALA A 186 2.76 1.46 -0.27
C ALA A 186 1.97 1.88 0.97
N VAL A 187 1.89 0.99 1.95
CA VAL A 187 1.35 1.27 3.30
C VAL A 187 2.47 1.07 4.31
N LEU A 188 2.90 2.16 4.93
CA LEU A 188 4.09 2.21 5.78
C LEU A 188 3.70 2.65 7.19
N GLY A 189 4.24 2.02 8.23
CA GLY A 189 3.93 2.40 9.62
C GLY A 189 4.43 1.42 10.67
N THR A 190 4.72 1.87 11.88
CA THR A 190 5.20 0.96 12.94
C THR A 190 4.13 -0.06 13.38
N THR A 191 4.53 -1.10 14.11
CA THR A 191 3.61 -2.12 14.63
C THR A 191 2.53 -1.48 15.52
N GLY A 192 1.29 -1.94 15.40
CA GLY A 192 0.15 -1.44 16.20
C GLY A 192 -0.42 -0.09 15.79
N THR A 193 0.03 0.51 14.67
CA THR A 193 -0.50 1.80 14.17
C THR A 193 -1.77 1.67 13.33
N GLY A 194 -2.12 0.44 12.92
CA GLY A 194 -3.30 0.15 12.11
C GLY A 194 -3.02 -0.10 10.62
N LYS A 195 -1.79 -0.50 10.24
CA LYS A 195 -1.44 -0.83 8.84
C LYS A 195 -2.40 -1.87 8.23
N SER A 196 -2.54 -3.03 8.86
CA SER A 196 -3.38 -4.12 8.36
C SER A 196 -4.84 -3.68 8.29
N CYS A 197 -5.30 -2.87 9.26
CA CYS A 197 -6.64 -2.27 9.23
C CYS A 197 -6.81 -1.30 8.04
N ALA A 198 -5.83 -0.45 7.78
CA ALA A 198 -5.86 0.47 6.64
C ALA A 198 -5.91 -0.29 5.30
N VAL A 199 -5.12 -1.35 5.16
CA VAL A 199 -5.14 -2.23 3.98
C VAL A 199 -6.51 -2.90 3.85
N ALA A 200 -7.05 -3.44 4.93
CA ALA A 200 -8.37 -4.07 4.94
C ALA A 200 -9.46 -3.08 4.51
N VAL A 201 -9.45 -1.84 5.02
CA VAL A 201 -10.38 -0.79 4.60
C VAL A 201 -10.24 -0.49 3.11
N ILE A 202 -9.02 -0.25 2.62
CA ILE A 202 -8.77 0.08 1.21
C ILE A 202 -9.26 -1.06 0.30
N LEU A 203 -8.82 -2.28 0.55
CA LEU A 203 -9.17 -3.44 -0.27
C LEU A 203 -10.66 -3.75 -0.22
N ARG A 204 -11.28 -3.68 0.96
CA ARG A 204 -12.73 -3.89 1.13
C ARG A 204 -13.54 -2.89 0.32
N ARG A 205 -13.19 -1.60 0.41
CA ARG A 205 -13.88 -0.54 -0.33
C ARG A 205 -13.73 -0.69 -1.84
N ILE A 206 -12.57 -1.19 -2.30
CA ILE A 206 -12.36 -1.52 -3.71
C ILE A 206 -13.28 -2.67 -4.14
N VAL A 207 -13.32 -3.78 -3.41
CA VAL A 207 -14.15 -4.94 -3.82
C VAL A 207 -15.64 -4.71 -3.63
N GLU A 208 -16.04 -3.82 -2.71
CA GLU A 208 -17.38 -3.25 -2.57
C GLU A 208 -17.87 -2.58 -3.86
N ALA A 209 -17.01 -1.79 -4.51
CA ALA A 209 -17.31 -1.14 -5.79
C ALA A 209 -17.04 -2.03 -7.02
N HIS A 210 -16.11 -2.98 -6.92
CA HIS A 210 -15.59 -3.78 -8.04
C HIS A 210 -15.56 -5.28 -7.71
N ARG A 211 -16.73 -5.94 -7.85
CA ARG A 211 -16.94 -7.36 -7.51
C ARG A 211 -16.11 -8.37 -8.33
N ASN A 212 -15.62 -7.95 -9.49
CA ASN A 212 -14.84 -8.78 -10.40
C ASN A 212 -13.33 -8.47 -10.32
N ALA A 213 -12.86 -7.87 -9.22
CA ALA A 213 -11.44 -7.65 -9.01
C ALA A 213 -10.70 -8.99 -8.80
N HIS A 214 -9.40 -8.99 -9.12
CA HIS A 214 -8.49 -10.11 -8.85
C HIS A 214 -7.38 -9.62 -7.92
N ILE A 215 -7.45 -10.00 -6.65
CA ILE A 215 -6.51 -9.55 -5.62
C ILE A 215 -5.89 -10.78 -4.96
N LEU A 216 -4.56 -10.85 -4.94
CA LEU A 216 -3.79 -11.86 -4.23
C LEU A 216 -3.08 -11.22 -3.04
N VAL A 217 -3.40 -11.65 -1.83
CA VAL A 217 -2.75 -11.21 -0.58
C VAL A 217 -1.81 -12.28 -0.08
N LEU A 218 -0.53 -11.95 0.03
CA LEU A 218 0.49 -12.81 0.64
C LEU A 218 0.56 -12.47 2.13
N ASP A 219 0.07 -13.38 2.98
CA ASP A 219 -0.12 -13.14 4.41
C ASP A 219 0.78 -14.07 5.25
N PRO A 220 2.05 -13.69 5.52
CA PRO A 220 2.98 -14.49 6.33
C PRO A 220 2.57 -14.58 7.80
N HIS A 221 1.53 -13.84 8.20
CA HIS A 221 1.10 -13.75 9.57
C HIS A 221 -0.36 -14.19 9.76
N ASN A 222 -1.11 -14.52 8.72
CA ASN A 222 -2.52 -14.88 8.84
C ASN A 222 -3.34 -13.80 9.60
N GLU A 223 -3.09 -12.53 9.30
CA GLU A 223 -3.84 -11.41 9.88
C GLU A 223 -5.17 -11.16 9.14
N TYR A 224 -5.26 -11.50 7.85
CA TYR A 224 -6.36 -11.07 6.99
C TYR A 224 -7.49 -12.08 6.81
N ALA A 225 -7.34 -13.34 7.27
CA ALA A 225 -8.32 -14.39 7.01
C ALA A 225 -9.77 -14.03 7.42
N SER A 226 -9.95 -13.28 8.50
CA SER A 226 -11.26 -12.80 8.96
C SER A 226 -11.72 -11.50 8.30
N ALA A 227 -10.82 -10.72 7.69
CA ALA A 227 -11.09 -9.31 7.39
C ALA A 227 -12.12 -9.08 6.26
N PHE A 228 -12.30 -10.07 5.38
CA PHE A 228 -13.01 -9.90 4.11
C PHE A 228 -14.29 -10.72 3.95
N GLY A 229 -14.61 -11.61 4.89
CA GLY A 229 -15.84 -12.42 4.86
C GLY A 229 -16.08 -13.09 3.49
N ASP A 230 -17.26 -12.89 2.92
CA ASP A 230 -17.67 -13.48 1.64
C ASP A 230 -16.89 -12.96 0.41
N TYR A 231 -16.06 -11.92 0.55
CA TYR A 231 -15.24 -11.42 -0.54
C TYR A 231 -13.92 -12.17 -0.72
N ALA A 232 -13.54 -13.04 0.22
CA ALA A 232 -12.28 -13.74 0.18
C ALA A 232 -12.41 -15.26 0.11
N GLU A 233 -11.52 -15.87 -0.65
CA GLU A 233 -11.09 -17.24 -0.43
C GLU A 233 -9.81 -17.22 0.41
N VAL A 234 -9.87 -17.85 1.59
CA VAL A 234 -8.68 -18.12 2.40
C VAL A 234 -8.10 -19.46 1.96
N ILE A 235 -6.87 -19.43 1.47
CA ILE A 235 -6.07 -20.60 1.14
C ILE A 235 -5.16 -20.84 2.34
N ASP A 236 -5.63 -21.67 3.27
CA ASP A 236 -4.90 -22.03 4.48
C ASP A 236 -3.67 -22.92 4.18
N ALA A 237 -2.79 -23.07 5.17
CA ALA A 237 -1.60 -23.90 5.06
C ALA A 237 -1.88 -25.39 4.73
N THR A 238 -3.06 -25.90 5.06
CA THR A 238 -3.41 -27.32 4.86
C THR A 238 -3.91 -27.62 3.45
N SER A 239 -4.53 -26.62 2.82
CA SER A 239 -5.12 -26.70 1.49
C SER A 239 -4.26 -25.97 0.44
N PHE A 240 -3.22 -25.26 0.86
CA PHE A 240 -2.27 -24.62 -0.02
C PHE A 240 -1.48 -25.68 -0.79
N GLU A 241 -1.54 -25.60 -2.11
CA GLU A 241 -0.74 -26.40 -3.01
C GLU A 241 0.05 -25.46 -3.93
N LEU A 242 1.37 -25.58 -3.89
CA LEU A 242 2.27 -24.92 -4.84
C LEU A 242 3.30 -25.95 -5.32
N PRO A 243 2.93 -26.79 -6.30
CA PRO A 243 3.77 -27.90 -6.72
C PRO A 243 5.14 -27.46 -7.23
N TYR A 244 6.18 -28.20 -6.86
CA TYR A 244 7.58 -27.93 -7.25
C TYR A 244 7.81 -27.77 -8.77
N TRP A 245 6.95 -28.33 -9.62
CA TRP A 245 7.09 -28.24 -11.07
C TRP A 245 6.65 -26.89 -11.64
N LEU A 246 5.95 -26.06 -10.86
CA LEU A 246 5.67 -24.65 -11.20
C LEU A 246 6.90 -23.75 -11.00
N PHE A 247 7.90 -24.21 -10.25
CA PHE A 247 9.08 -23.44 -9.91
C PHE A 247 10.01 -23.38 -11.12
N ASN A 248 10.61 -22.22 -11.37
CA ASN A 248 11.73 -22.13 -12.29
C ASN A 248 12.97 -22.78 -11.67
N PHE A 249 14.05 -22.89 -12.43
CA PHE A 249 15.24 -23.57 -11.95
C PHE A 249 15.93 -22.85 -10.79
N GLU A 250 16.01 -21.51 -10.78
CA GLU A 250 16.59 -20.75 -9.66
C GLU A 250 15.78 -20.97 -8.37
N GLU A 251 14.46 -20.94 -8.44
CA GLU A 251 13.52 -21.18 -7.34
C GLU A 251 13.61 -22.62 -6.82
N LEU A 252 13.58 -23.61 -7.73
CA LEU A 252 13.70 -25.02 -7.38
C LEU A 252 15.07 -25.32 -6.76
N SER A 253 16.16 -24.85 -7.39
CA SER A 253 17.51 -25.03 -6.86
C SER A 253 17.67 -24.35 -5.51
N GLY A 254 17.15 -23.13 -5.34
CA GLY A 254 17.17 -22.42 -4.07
C GLY A 254 16.44 -23.18 -2.96
N SER A 255 15.31 -23.83 -3.29
CA SER A 255 14.54 -24.59 -2.31
C SER A 255 15.21 -25.89 -1.87
N ILE A 256 16.00 -26.52 -2.75
CA ILE A 256 16.65 -27.82 -2.50
C ILE A 256 18.08 -27.66 -1.99
N LEU A 257 18.83 -26.71 -2.54
CA LEU A 257 20.27 -26.57 -2.36
C LEU A 257 20.64 -25.33 -1.53
N GLY A 258 19.72 -24.38 -1.36
CA GLY A 258 20.01 -23.07 -0.77
C GLY A 258 20.80 -22.18 -1.73
N ASP A 259 21.63 -21.30 -1.16
CA ASP A 259 22.52 -20.45 -1.94
C ASP A 259 23.68 -21.28 -2.52
N VAL A 260 23.70 -21.39 -3.84
CA VAL A 260 24.73 -22.12 -4.59
C VAL A 260 25.93 -21.25 -4.94
N THR A 261 25.87 -19.94 -4.68
CA THR A 261 26.97 -19.02 -5.01
C THR A 261 28.19 -19.31 -4.15
N GLY A 262 29.38 -19.30 -4.76
CA GLY A 262 30.64 -19.56 -4.06
C GLY A 262 30.93 -21.02 -3.68
N SER A 263 30.04 -21.98 -3.95
CA SER A 263 30.28 -23.41 -3.71
C SER A 263 30.32 -24.21 -5.02
N GLU A 264 31.51 -24.64 -5.43
CA GLU A 264 31.67 -25.51 -6.61
C GLU A 264 30.89 -26.83 -6.48
N GLU A 265 30.78 -27.36 -5.26
CA GLU A 265 30.05 -28.60 -5.00
C GLU A 265 28.55 -28.42 -5.25
N LEU A 266 27.95 -27.35 -4.72
CA LEU A 266 26.54 -27.03 -4.94
C LEU A 266 26.25 -26.68 -6.40
N GLN A 267 27.19 -26.06 -7.11
CA GLN A 267 27.06 -25.79 -8.54
C GLN A 267 27.05 -27.08 -9.38
N ARG A 268 27.84 -28.08 -9.01
CA ARG A 268 27.79 -29.41 -9.65
C ARG A 268 26.47 -30.11 -9.36
N GLU A 269 25.98 -30.06 -8.12
CA GLU A 269 24.67 -30.59 -7.74
C GLU A 269 23.53 -29.90 -8.52
N ALA A 270 23.58 -28.57 -8.66
CA ALA A 270 22.61 -27.79 -9.43
C ALA A 270 22.64 -28.17 -10.92
N THR A 271 23.82 -28.28 -11.53
CA THR A 271 23.96 -28.67 -12.95
C THR A 271 23.36 -30.05 -13.20
N ALA A 272 23.62 -31.01 -12.30
CA ALA A 272 23.01 -32.34 -12.38
C ALA A 272 21.49 -32.28 -12.22
N LEU A 273 20.99 -31.52 -11.24
CA LEU A 273 19.56 -31.33 -11.02
C LEU A 273 18.87 -30.75 -12.28
N ALA A 274 19.45 -29.74 -12.92
CA ALA A 274 18.89 -29.13 -14.12
C ALA A 274 18.68 -30.14 -15.26
N ALA A 275 19.69 -30.96 -15.54
CA ALA A 275 19.64 -31.97 -16.59
C ALA A 275 18.59 -33.05 -16.30
N LEU A 276 18.50 -33.48 -15.05
CA LEU A 276 17.56 -34.53 -14.62
C LEU A 276 16.11 -34.04 -14.59
N VAL A 277 15.87 -32.80 -14.18
CA VAL A 277 14.54 -32.17 -14.23
C VAL A 277 14.05 -32.04 -15.68
N CYS A 278 14.92 -31.65 -16.62
CA CYS A 278 14.55 -31.57 -18.03
C CYS A 278 14.11 -32.95 -18.57
N ARG A 279 14.89 -34.00 -18.29
CA ARG A 279 14.56 -35.38 -18.67
C ARG A 279 13.27 -35.87 -18.02
N ALA A 280 13.02 -35.53 -16.76
CA ALA A 280 11.78 -35.90 -16.06
C ALA A 280 10.53 -35.24 -16.68
N LYS A 281 10.66 -33.98 -17.13
CA LYS A 281 9.59 -33.25 -17.84
C LYS A 281 9.31 -33.85 -19.22
N GLU A 282 10.37 -34.21 -19.96
CA GLU A 282 10.25 -34.91 -21.24
C GLU A 282 9.56 -36.28 -21.08
N ALA A 283 9.95 -37.05 -20.06
CA ALA A 283 9.33 -38.34 -19.75
C ALA A 283 7.83 -38.23 -19.43
N PHE A 284 7.42 -37.16 -18.73
CA PHE A 284 6.01 -36.93 -18.41
C PHE A 284 5.15 -36.64 -19.66
N LEU A 285 5.68 -35.87 -20.62
CA LEU A 285 4.97 -35.54 -21.87
C LEU A 285 4.94 -36.71 -22.86
N GLY A 286 5.89 -37.64 -22.74
CA GLY A 286 6.01 -38.81 -23.62
C GLY A 286 6.26 -38.44 -25.08
N ASN A 287 5.86 -39.33 -26.01
CA ASN A 287 5.96 -39.08 -27.46
C ASN A 287 4.87 -38.14 -28.01
N THR A 288 3.92 -37.73 -27.17
CA THR A 288 2.80 -36.87 -27.55
C THR A 288 3.21 -35.41 -27.47
N LYS A 289 3.43 -34.83 -28.65
CA LYS A 289 3.89 -33.46 -28.95
C LYS A 289 5.40 -33.28 -28.79
N LYS A 290 6.08 -33.20 -29.93
CA LYS A 290 7.31 -32.43 -30.11
C LYS A 290 7.04 -30.97 -29.72
N ALA A 291 7.03 -30.67 -28.42
CA ALA A 291 7.18 -29.30 -27.96
C ALA A 291 8.62 -28.91 -28.30
N SER A 292 8.79 -28.07 -29.31
CA SER A 292 10.08 -27.87 -29.97
C SER A 292 11.17 -27.35 -29.05
N HIS A 293 10.86 -26.80 -27.86
CA HIS A 293 11.87 -26.44 -26.85
C HIS A 293 11.28 -26.51 -25.42
N ILE A 294 11.30 -27.69 -24.79
CA ILE A 294 11.09 -27.81 -23.33
C ILE A 294 12.40 -27.38 -22.67
N THR A 295 12.30 -26.53 -21.65
CA THR A 295 13.44 -26.12 -20.85
C THR A 295 13.22 -26.54 -19.40
N VAL A 296 14.27 -26.46 -18.60
CA VAL A 296 14.18 -26.66 -17.15
C VAL A 296 13.16 -25.71 -16.49
N ASN A 297 12.88 -24.55 -17.09
CA ASN A 297 11.96 -23.53 -16.58
C ASN A 297 10.51 -23.67 -17.07
N THR A 298 10.25 -24.53 -18.06
CA THR A 298 8.87 -24.71 -18.57
C THR A 298 8.01 -25.38 -17.49
N PRO A 299 6.83 -24.83 -17.11
CA PRO A 299 6.01 -25.33 -16.00
C PRO A 299 5.24 -26.60 -16.39
N VAL A 300 5.97 -27.66 -16.71
CA VAL A 300 5.44 -28.98 -17.07
C VAL A 300 5.48 -29.87 -15.82
N PRO A 301 4.36 -30.52 -15.44
CA PRO A 301 4.36 -31.49 -14.37
C PRO A 301 5.36 -32.62 -14.62
N TYR A 302 5.96 -33.13 -13.55
CA TYR A 302 6.78 -34.35 -13.56
C TYR A 302 6.72 -34.96 -12.16
N LYS A 303 6.95 -36.27 -12.03
CA LYS A 303 6.89 -36.95 -10.74
C LYS A 303 8.25 -36.94 -10.04
N MET A 304 8.29 -36.66 -8.73
CA MET A 304 9.52 -36.79 -7.95
C MET A 304 10.08 -38.21 -7.95
N SER A 305 9.22 -39.23 -7.98
CA SER A 305 9.65 -40.62 -8.09
C SER A 305 10.44 -40.88 -9.39
N GLU A 306 10.03 -40.25 -10.48
CA GLU A 306 10.73 -40.34 -11.76
C GLU A 306 12.09 -39.63 -11.69
N LEU A 307 12.14 -38.43 -11.12
CA LEU A 307 13.40 -37.72 -10.89
C LEU A 307 14.40 -38.54 -10.04
N LEU A 308 13.91 -39.19 -8.98
CA LEU A 308 14.73 -40.06 -8.14
C LEU A 308 15.18 -41.33 -8.87
N SER A 309 14.34 -41.91 -9.73
CA SER A 309 14.74 -43.04 -10.57
C SER A 309 15.81 -42.65 -11.58
N LEU A 310 15.71 -41.47 -12.19
CA LEU A 310 16.72 -40.92 -13.07
C LEU A 310 18.04 -40.64 -12.34
N LEU A 311 17.99 -40.15 -11.10
CA LEU A 311 19.16 -40.00 -10.23
C LEU A 311 19.86 -41.35 -10.01
N ASP A 312 19.10 -42.39 -9.65
CA ASP A 312 19.64 -43.73 -9.41
C ASP A 312 20.25 -44.36 -10.67
N ALA A 313 19.59 -44.18 -11.82
CA ALA A 313 20.11 -44.63 -13.10
C ALA A 313 21.42 -43.92 -13.48
N GLU A 314 21.54 -42.62 -13.22
CA GLU A 314 22.74 -41.85 -13.53
C GLU A 314 23.89 -42.20 -12.58
N MET A 315 23.62 -42.42 -11.30
CA MET A 315 24.60 -42.95 -10.34
C MET A 315 25.12 -44.32 -10.77
N GLY A 316 24.24 -45.21 -11.26
CA GLY A 316 24.63 -46.54 -11.73
C GLY A 316 25.56 -46.54 -12.95
N LYS A 317 25.43 -45.56 -13.84
CA LYS A 317 26.31 -45.40 -15.03
C LYS A 317 27.71 -44.90 -14.68
N LEU A 318 27.84 -44.11 -13.61
CA LEU A 318 29.08 -43.42 -13.26
C LEU A 318 30.07 -44.29 -12.45
N GLY A 319 29.70 -45.53 -12.08
CA GLY A 319 30.56 -46.45 -11.32
C GLY A 319 30.80 -46.00 -9.87
N HIS A 320 31.86 -46.47 -9.22
CA HIS A 320 32.27 -45.99 -7.89
C HIS A 320 33.36 -44.91 -8.01
N GLY A 321 33.02 -43.64 -7.77
CA GLY A 321 34.00 -42.54 -7.86
C GLY A 321 33.47 -41.17 -7.41
N ARG A 322 34.33 -40.14 -7.47
CA ARG A 322 34.07 -38.75 -7.05
C ARG A 322 32.85 -38.08 -7.73
N ASN A 323 32.39 -38.60 -8.87
CA ASN A 323 31.26 -38.05 -9.63
C ASN A 323 29.88 -38.48 -9.10
N VAL A 324 29.83 -39.48 -8.21
CA VAL A 324 28.57 -39.99 -7.63
C VAL A 324 28.13 -39.19 -6.41
N LEU A 325 29.08 -38.65 -5.65
CA LEU A 325 28.84 -37.90 -4.41
C LEU A 325 27.83 -36.74 -4.57
N PRO A 326 27.92 -35.88 -5.61
CA PRO A 326 26.93 -34.81 -5.81
C PRO A 326 25.51 -35.35 -6.02
N LEU A 327 25.36 -36.45 -6.77
CA LEU A 327 24.05 -37.08 -7.03
C LEU A 327 23.47 -37.70 -5.75
N GLN A 328 24.32 -38.30 -4.92
CA GLN A 328 23.93 -38.88 -3.64
C GLN A 328 23.50 -37.80 -2.64
N ASN A 329 24.23 -36.69 -2.55
CA ASN A 329 23.88 -35.54 -1.72
C ASN A 329 22.54 -34.94 -2.16
N LEU A 330 22.37 -34.72 -3.47
CA LEU A 330 21.12 -34.22 -4.04
C LEU A 330 19.94 -35.14 -3.73
N LYS A 331 20.11 -36.46 -3.90
CA LYS A 331 19.09 -37.47 -3.53
C LYS A 331 18.72 -37.37 -2.05
N THR A 332 19.71 -37.18 -1.18
CA THR A 332 19.49 -37.06 0.27
C THR A 332 18.69 -35.80 0.58
N LYS A 333 19.11 -34.64 0.08
CA LYS A 333 18.41 -33.36 0.26
C LYS A 333 16.96 -33.39 -0.23
N ILE A 334 16.73 -33.95 -1.42
CA ILE A 334 15.37 -34.13 -1.97
C ILE A 334 14.50 -34.99 -1.06
N ASN A 335 15.02 -36.13 -0.58
CA ASN A 335 14.25 -37.01 0.30
C ASN A 335 13.97 -36.36 1.66
N THR A 336 14.93 -35.63 2.22
CA THR A 336 14.74 -34.88 3.47
C THR A 336 13.59 -33.88 3.32
N LEU A 337 13.61 -33.06 2.28
CA LEU A 337 12.55 -32.07 2.03
C LEU A 337 11.20 -32.72 1.76
N ARG A 338 11.16 -33.80 0.98
CA ARG A 338 9.91 -34.51 0.66
C ARG A 338 9.27 -35.14 1.91
N ASN A 339 10.09 -35.59 2.87
CA ASN A 339 9.62 -36.25 4.07
C ASN A 339 9.32 -35.25 5.21
N ASP A 340 9.70 -33.97 5.06
CA ASP A 340 9.37 -32.91 6.01
C ASP A 340 7.94 -32.42 5.75
N SER A 341 7.06 -32.58 6.76
CA SER A 341 5.64 -32.23 6.69
C SER A 341 5.40 -30.75 6.36
N ARG A 342 6.33 -29.86 6.72
CA ARG A 342 6.23 -28.43 6.43
C ARG A 342 6.37 -28.10 4.95
N TYR A 343 6.93 -29.01 4.16
CA TYR A 343 7.05 -28.89 2.70
C TYR A 343 5.94 -29.65 1.96
N ALA A 344 4.95 -30.19 2.67
CA ALA A 344 3.85 -30.94 2.07
C ALA A 344 3.12 -30.12 0.99
N PHE A 345 3.01 -28.80 1.11
CA PHE A 345 2.40 -27.94 0.09
C PHE A 345 3.11 -28.01 -1.28
N MET A 346 4.41 -28.34 -1.32
CA MET A 346 5.18 -28.50 -2.57
C MET A 346 5.01 -29.89 -3.19
N PHE A 347 4.81 -30.92 -2.36
CA PHE A 347 4.88 -32.33 -2.77
C PHE A 347 3.56 -33.09 -2.63
N GLY A 348 2.52 -32.50 -2.03
CA GLY A 348 1.29 -33.17 -1.60
C GLY A 348 0.34 -33.57 -2.73
N GLY A 349 0.46 -32.93 -3.90
CA GLY A 349 -0.27 -33.34 -5.10
C GLY A 349 0.39 -34.54 -5.78
N ILE A 350 -0.36 -35.63 -5.98
CA ILE A 350 0.07 -36.67 -6.91
C ILE A 350 0.15 -36.01 -8.29
N ALA A 351 1.36 -35.82 -8.83
CA ALA A 351 1.60 -35.32 -10.19
C ALA A 351 1.21 -36.35 -11.26
N THR A 352 0.02 -36.95 -11.14
CA THR A 352 -0.59 -37.85 -12.12
C THR A 352 -1.29 -37.09 -13.24
N SER A 353 -1.68 -35.84 -13.00
CA SER A 353 -2.37 -34.99 -13.98
C SER A 353 -1.91 -33.55 -13.90
N ASP A 354 -1.94 -32.85 -15.04
CA ASP A 354 -1.78 -31.40 -15.08
C ASP A 354 -2.98 -30.71 -14.39
N ASN A 355 -2.73 -30.13 -13.22
CA ASN A 355 -3.70 -29.39 -12.42
C ASN A 355 -3.39 -27.88 -12.38
N MET A 356 -2.54 -27.38 -13.28
CA MET A 356 -2.15 -25.96 -13.33
C MET A 356 -3.37 -25.04 -13.41
N ASN A 357 -4.35 -25.38 -14.27
CA ASN A 357 -5.58 -24.63 -14.39
C ASN A 357 -6.33 -24.50 -13.04
N LYS A 358 -6.47 -25.61 -12.29
CA LYS A 358 -7.15 -25.61 -10.98
C LYS A 358 -6.43 -24.72 -9.97
N ILE A 359 -5.09 -24.80 -9.93
CA ILE A 359 -4.26 -24.01 -9.01
C ILE A 359 -4.36 -22.52 -9.34
N LEU A 360 -4.15 -22.14 -10.61
CA LEU A 360 -4.21 -20.74 -11.03
C LEU A 360 -5.61 -20.16 -10.90
N SER A 361 -6.65 -20.91 -11.25
CA SER A 361 -8.05 -20.50 -11.05
C SER A 361 -8.35 -20.18 -9.60
N ARG A 362 -7.81 -20.95 -8.65
CA ARG A 362 -7.99 -20.73 -7.22
C ARG A 362 -7.19 -19.53 -6.73
N ILE A 363 -5.88 -19.47 -7.01
CA ILE A 363 -4.98 -18.39 -6.58
C ILE A 363 -5.42 -17.03 -7.14
N PHE A 364 -5.80 -16.96 -8.41
CA PHE A 364 -6.17 -15.72 -9.08
C PHE A 364 -7.67 -15.45 -9.16
N ARG A 365 -8.49 -16.36 -8.60
CA ARG A 365 -9.96 -16.27 -8.60
C ARG A 365 -10.49 -16.08 -10.03
N ILE A 366 -10.18 -17.04 -10.90
CA ILE A 366 -10.60 -17.05 -12.32
C ILE A 366 -11.44 -18.31 -12.57
N PRO A 367 -12.78 -18.20 -12.69
CA PRO A 367 -13.60 -17.01 -12.49
C PRO A 367 -13.69 -16.59 -11.00
N VAL A 368 -14.12 -15.35 -10.74
CA VAL A 368 -14.11 -14.74 -9.40
C VAL A 368 -15.04 -15.45 -8.40
N GLN A 369 -16.20 -15.93 -8.87
CA GLN A 369 -17.21 -16.60 -8.04
C GLN A 369 -17.57 -15.80 -6.77
N ASN A 370 -17.81 -14.50 -6.91
CA ASN A 370 -18.11 -13.55 -5.82
C ASN A 370 -17.03 -13.38 -4.74
N LYS A 371 -15.86 -14.01 -4.89
CA LYS A 371 -14.70 -13.89 -3.99
C LYS A 371 -13.51 -13.27 -4.75
N PRO A 372 -13.47 -11.93 -4.88
CA PRO A 372 -12.40 -11.23 -5.61
C PRO A 372 -11.02 -11.29 -4.97
N ILE A 373 -10.93 -11.68 -3.69
CA ILE A 373 -9.67 -11.74 -2.94
C ILE A 373 -9.30 -13.21 -2.72
N ALA A 374 -8.06 -13.58 -3.04
CA ALA A 374 -7.41 -14.77 -2.53
C ALA A 374 -6.42 -14.36 -1.44
N ILE A 375 -6.57 -14.89 -0.24
CA ILE A 375 -5.66 -14.68 0.88
C ILE A 375 -4.85 -15.94 1.07
N LEU A 376 -3.55 -15.83 0.89
CA LEU A 376 -2.65 -16.95 1.05
C LEU A 376 -2.02 -16.89 2.44
N ASP A 377 -2.43 -17.81 3.30
CA ASP A 377 -1.82 -17.99 4.61
C ASP A 377 -0.46 -18.65 4.45
N LEU A 378 0.61 -17.87 4.66
CA LEU A 378 1.99 -18.31 4.57
C LEU A 378 2.60 -18.52 5.96
N SER A 379 1.81 -18.48 7.04
CA SER A 379 2.31 -18.55 8.41
C SER A 379 2.94 -19.91 8.78
N ALA A 380 2.51 -20.99 8.13
CA ALA A 380 3.08 -22.33 8.31
C ALA A 380 4.24 -22.64 7.34
N VAL A 381 4.49 -21.77 6.36
CA VAL A 381 5.58 -21.98 5.40
C VAL A 381 6.92 -21.73 6.10
N PRO A 382 7.90 -22.66 6.00
CA PRO A 382 9.21 -22.47 6.61
C PRO A 382 9.88 -21.17 6.13
N SER A 383 10.52 -20.46 7.05
CA SER A 383 11.20 -19.19 6.78
C SER A 383 12.24 -19.27 5.65
N GLU A 384 12.86 -20.44 5.51
CA GLU A 384 13.90 -20.77 4.55
C GLU A 384 13.38 -20.73 3.11
N VAL A 385 12.11 -21.08 2.89
CA VAL A 385 11.49 -21.13 1.56
C VAL A 385 10.38 -20.11 1.36
N LEU A 386 9.96 -19.38 2.40
CA LEU A 386 8.96 -18.31 2.30
C LEU A 386 9.30 -17.32 1.17
N ASN A 387 10.55 -16.85 1.12
CA ASN A 387 11.02 -15.94 0.07
C ASN A 387 10.89 -16.55 -1.34
N ILE A 388 11.15 -17.85 -1.48
CA ILE A 388 11.06 -18.59 -2.75
C ILE A 388 9.60 -18.74 -3.17
N VAL A 389 8.71 -19.08 -2.24
CA VAL A 389 7.26 -19.16 -2.48
C VAL A 389 6.73 -17.82 -2.99
N VAL A 390 7.12 -16.71 -2.35
CA VAL A 390 6.78 -15.35 -2.82
C VAL A 390 7.35 -15.07 -4.21
N SER A 391 8.56 -15.53 -4.50
CA SER A 391 9.17 -15.47 -5.85
C SER A 391 8.29 -16.13 -6.90
N VAL A 392 7.91 -17.38 -6.66
CA VAL A 392 7.08 -18.20 -7.56
C VAL A 392 5.76 -17.49 -7.79
N LEU A 393 5.07 -17.06 -6.72
CA LEU A 393 3.77 -16.39 -6.77
C LEU A 393 3.83 -15.06 -7.54
N ALA A 394 4.85 -14.24 -7.29
CA ALA A 394 5.06 -12.99 -8.01
C ALA A 394 5.33 -13.24 -9.50
N ARG A 395 6.16 -14.25 -9.82
CA ARG A 395 6.46 -14.62 -11.21
C ARG A 395 5.24 -15.14 -11.93
N ILE A 396 4.49 -16.09 -11.37
CA ILE A 396 3.27 -16.59 -12.02
C ILE A 396 2.20 -15.49 -12.16
N THR A 397 2.14 -14.54 -11.22
CA THR A 397 1.26 -13.36 -11.34
C THR A 397 1.64 -12.53 -12.56
N PHE A 398 2.93 -12.25 -12.74
CA PHE A 398 3.42 -11.49 -13.88
C PHE A 398 3.25 -12.25 -15.20
N ASP A 399 3.59 -13.55 -15.22
CA ASP A 399 3.43 -14.41 -16.38
C ASP A 399 1.96 -14.49 -16.81
N LEU A 400 1.02 -14.70 -15.86
CA LEU A 400 -0.42 -14.69 -16.15
C LEU A 400 -0.86 -13.39 -16.82
N ALA A 401 -0.41 -12.25 -16.32
CA ALA A 401 -0.76 -10.94 -16.86
C ALA A 401 -0.19 -10.71 -18.27
N VAL A 402 1.03 -11.18 -18.52
CA VAL A 402 1.68 -11.14 -19.85
C VAL A 402 0.94 -12.04 -20.84
N PHE A 403 0.70 -13.31 -20.49
CA PHE A 403 0.08 -14.28 -21.39
C PHE A 403 -1.43 -14.08 -21.58
N SER A 404 -2.10 -13.39 -20.66
CA SER A 404 -3.52 -12.99 -20.81
C SER A 404 -3.72 -11.67 -21.57
N GLU A 405 -2.64 -11.06 -22.07
CA GLU A 405 -2.68 -9.76 -22.76
C GLU A 405 -3.42 -8.67 -21.96
N ARG A 406 -3.21 -8.63 -20.63
CA ARG A 406 -3.84 -7.68 -19.69
C ARG A 406 -5.34 -7.85 -19.51
N SER A 407 -5.93 -8.95 -19.99
CA SER A 407 -7.36 -9.23 -19.84
C SER A 407 -7.77 -9.44 -18.38
N VAL A 408 -6.80 -9.75 -17.51
CA VAL A 408 -7.02 -9.98 -16.08
C VAL A 408 -6.08 -9.09 -15.27
N PRO A 409 -6.48 -7.85 -14.91
CA PRO A 409 -5.69 -7.01 -14.04
C PRO A 409 -5.63 -7.60 -12.62
N VAL A 410 -4.42 -7.82 -12.10
CA VAL A 410 -4.19 -8.43 -10.79
C VAL A 410 -3.50 -7.45 -9.85
N LEU A 411 -3.99 -7.36 -8.61
CA LEU A 411 -3.26 -6.71 -7.52
C LEU A 411 -2.55 -7.78 -6.68
N LEU A 412 -1.22 -7.71 -6.63
CA LEU A 412 -0.39 -8.48 -5.71
C LEU A 412 -0.09 -7.64 -4.46
N VAL A 413 -0.51 -8.12 -3.30
CA VAL A 413 -0.31 -7.46 -2.00
C VAL A 413 0.74 -8.23 -1.21
N CYS A 414 1.87 -7.58 -0.93
CA CYS A 414 2.99 -8.15 -0.18
C CYS A 414 3.04 -7.54 1.22
N GLU A 415 2.64 -8.32 2.22
CA GLU A 415 2.80 -8.00 3.64
C GLU A 415 4.24 -8.29 4.10
N GLU A 416 4.75 -7.59 5.12
CA GLU A 416 6.16 -7.63 5.55
C GLU A 416 7.17 -7.51 4.39
N ALA A 417 6.90 -6.64 3.42
CA ALA A 417 7.64 -6.59 2.16
C ALA A 417 9.15 -6.37 2.30
N HIS A 418 9.65 -5.84 3.43
CA HIS A 418 11.08 -5.71 3.71
C HIS A 418 11.80 -7.08 3.76
N ARG A 419 11.07 -8.18 3.99
CA ARG A 419 11.62 -9.55 3.91
C ARG A 419 11.92 -10.00 2.49
N TYR A 420 11.21 -9.44 1.50
CA TYR A 420 11.25 -9.86 0.10
C TYR A 420 11.97 -8.86 -0.80
N LEU A 421 12.00 -7.58 -0.38
CA LEU A 421 12.66 -6.47 -1.04
C LEU A 421 13.61 -5.77 -0.06
N PRO A 422 14.66 -6.44 0.47
CA PRO A 422 15.59 -5.81 1.39
C PRO A 422 16.41 -4.72 0.70
N ALA A 423 16.77 -3.68 1.45
CA ALA A 423 17.63 -2.59 1.00
C ALA A 423 19.03 -3.08 0.62
N ASP A 424 19.58 -4.01 1.41
CA ASP A 424 20.87 -4.68 1.14
C ASP A 424 20.69 -5.77 0.08
N ASP A 425 21.48 -5.70 -1.00
CA ASP A 425 21.49 -6.68 -2.09
C ASP A 425 22.01 -8.06 -1.67
N ARG A 426 22.70 -8.17 -0.52
CA ARG A 426 23.21 -9.44 0.01
C ARG A 426 22.18 -10.21 0.82
N GLN A 427 21.03 -9.62 1.10
CA GLN A 427 19.98 -10.22 1.93
C GLN A 427 18.81 -10.70 1.08
N GLY A 428 18.08 -11.68 1.61
CA GLY A 428 16.89 -12.23 0.95
C GLY A 428 17.22 -13.17 -0.22
N PHE A 429 16.23 -13.43 -1.05
CA PHE A 429 16.36 -14.28 -2.23
C PHE A 429 16.35 -13.42 -3.49
N GLU A 430 17.49 -13.35 -4.20
CA GLU A 430 17.68 -12.45 -5.33
C GLU A 430 16.61 -12.59 -6.44
N PRO A 431 16.14 -13.80 -6.83
CA PRO A 431 15.04 -13.93 -7.77
C PRO A 431 13.76 -13.22 -7.34
N THR A 432 13.44 -13.22 -6.03
CA THR A 432 12.27 -12.51 -5.47
C THR A 432 12.42 -11.01 -5.60
N LYS A 433 13.59 -10.49 -5.24
CA LYS A 433 13.89 -9.06 -5.39
C LYS A 433 13.80 -8.63 -6.84
N ARG A 434 14.36 -9.44 -7.76
CA ARG A 434 14.34 -9.21 -9.20
C ARG A 434 12.92 -9.15 -9.76
N ILE A 435 12.07 -10.14 -9.46
CA ILE A 435 10.70 -10.18 -9.99
C ILE A 435 9.82 -9.07 -9.40
N LEU A 436 9.88 -8.81 -8.09
CA LEU A 436 9.10 -7.74 -7.46
C LEU A 436 9.54 -6.36 -7.96
N SER A 437 10.84 -6.12 -8.13
CA SER A 437 11.37 -4.89 -8.73
C SER A 437 10.96 -4.73 -10.19
N ARG A 438 10.89 -5.84 -10.94
CA ARG A 438 10.38 -5.83 -12.32
C ARG A 438 8.89 -5.51 -12.35
N ILE A 439 8.08 -6.09 -11.46
CA ILE A 439 6.65 -5.75 -11.33
C ILE A 439 6.50 -4.27 -11.00
N ALA A 440 7.29 -3.72 -10.07
CA ALA A 440 7.25 -2.30 -9.72
C ALA A 440 7.58 -1.37 -10.91
N ARG A 441 8.46 -1.78 -11.83
CA ARG A 441 8.86 -0.96 -12.99
C ARG A 441 7.97 -1.15 -14.22
N GLU A 442 7.51 -2.38 -14.45
CA GLU A 442 6.88 -2.78 -15.71
C GLU A 442 5.45 -3.31 -15.51
N GLY A 443 5.06 -3.70 -14.30
CA GLY A 443 3.78 -4.36 -13.99
C GLY A 443 2.58 -3.55 -14.44
N ARG A 444 2.63 -2.22 -14.29
CA ARG A 444 1.60 -1.29 -14.82
C ARG A 444 1.30 -1.54 -16.29
N LYS A 445 2.33 -1.80 -17.11
CA LYS A 445 2.13 -2.08 -18.53
C LYS A 445 1.28 -3.33 -18.66
N TYR A 446 1.57 -4.40 -17.93
CA TYR A 446 0.89 -5.69 -18.09
C TYR A 446 -0.41 -5.85 -17.28
N GLY A 447 -0.83 -4.83 -16.52
CA GLY A 447 -2.02 -4.93 -15.66
C GLY A 447 -1.75 -5.56 -14.29
N VAL A 448 -0.50 -5.58 -13.84
CA VAL A 448 -0.12 -6.02 -12.49
C VAL A 448 0.12 -4.81 -11.60
N ALA A 449 -0.66 -4.69 -10.53
CA ALA A 449 -0.46 -3.74 -9.46
C ALA A 449 0.29 -4.41 -8.30
N LEU A 450 1.10 -3.62 -7.58
CA LEU A 450 1.86 -4.08 -6.42
C LEU A 450 1.46 -3.21 -5.24
N GLY A 451 1.02 -3.84 -4.15
CA GLY A 451 0.80 -3.22 -2.85
C GLY A 451 1.94 -3.64 -1.91
N ILE A 452 2.77 -2.69 -1.49
CA ILE A 452 3.91 -2.93 -0.59
C ILE A 452 3.50 -2.53 0.83
N ILE A 453 3.50 -3.47 1.76
CA ILE A 453 3.17 -3.21 3.17
C ILE A 453 4.37 -3.54 4.03
N SER A 454 4.83 -2.57 4.82
CA SER A 454 5.99 -2.77 5.69
C SER A 454 5.94 -1.87 6.91
N GLN A 455 6.46 -2.40 8.02
CA GLN A 455 6.71 -1.67 9.25
C GLN A 455 8.11 -1.09 9.36
N ARG A 456 9.02 -1.48 8.46
CA ARG A 456 10.40 -0.98 8.37
C ARG A 456 10.63 -0.46 6.96
N PRO A 457 10.24 0.79 6.67
CA PRO A 457 10.49 1.36 5.35
C PRO A 457 11.98 1.50 5.06
N SER A 458 12.84 1.85 6.03
CA SER A 458 14.29 1.97 5.79
C SER A 458 14.97 0.68 5.31
N ASP A 459 14.38 -0.47 5.65
CA ASP A 459 14.89 -1.79 5.29
C ASP A 459 14.41 -2.23 3.89
N LEU A 460 13.56 -1.44 3.22
CA LEU A 460 13.06 -1.73 1.88
C LEU A 460 14.00 -1.20 0.78
N ALA A 461 14.05 -1.93 -0.34
CA ALA A 461 14.69 -1.48 -1.56
C ALA A 461 14.05 -0.18 -2.08
N MET A 462 14.81 0.92 -2.00
CA MET A 462 14.40 2.26 -2.49
C MET A 462 13.87 2.22 -3.92
N SER A 463 14.50 1.40 -4.78
CA SER A 463 14.15 1.30 -6.20
C SER A 463 12.72 0.78 -6.45
N ALA A 464 12.18 -0.07 -5.58
CA ALA A 464 10.81 -0.56 -5.67
C ALA A 464 9.82 0.44 -5.07
N LEU A 465 10.19 1.03 -3.93
CA LEU A 465 9.31 1.96 -3.21
C LEU A 465 9.14 3.30 -3.96
N CYS A 466 10.16 3.80 -4.66
CA CYS A 466 10.05 4.96 -5.55
C CYS A 466 9.13 4.74 -6.77
N GLN A 467 8.77 3.51 -7.10
CA GLN A 467 7.77 3.22 -8.14
C GLN A 467 6.34 3.26 -7.61
N CYS A 468 6.16 3.33 -6.28
CA CYS A 468 4.85 3.48 -5.67
C CYS A 468 4.44 4.95 -5.74
N ASN A 469 3.60 5.30 -6.70
CA ASN A 469 3.13 6.69 -6.84
C ASN A 469 2.14 7.10 -5.75
N SER A 470 1.64 6.16 -4.95
CA SER A 470 0.75 6.45 -3.82
C SER A 470 1.31 5.84 -2.54
N ILE A 471 1.44 6.66 -1.49
CA ILE A 471 1.98 6.22 -0.20
C ILE A 471 0.98 6.58 0.89
N PHE A 472 0.69 5.61 1.76
CA PHE A 472 -0.10 5.75 2.97
C PHE A 472 0.86 5.59 4.15
N ALA A 473 1.37 6.71 4.65
CA ALA A 473 2.31 6.74 5.76
C ALA A 473 1.54 6.92 7.08
N LEU A 474 1.37 5.84 7.82
CA LEU A 474 0.89 5.83 9.20
C LEU A 474 2.01 6.31 10.14
N ARG A 475 1.76 6.29 11.45
CA ARG A 475 2.76 6.71 12.44
C ARG A 475 4.08 5.96 12.26
N LEU A 476 5.18 6.71 12.17
CA LEU A 476 6.55 6.21 12.12
C LEU A 476 7.32 6.76 13.31
N SER A 477 7.83 5.87 14.16
CA SER A 477 8.51 6.24 15.40
C SER A 477 10.01 6.46 15.22
N SER A 478 10.63 5.78 14.25
CA SER A 478 12.06 5.89 13.97
C SER A 478 12.36 7.11 13.10
N THR A 479 13.38 7.89 13.47
CA THR A 479 13.85 9.03 12.66
C THR A 479 14.36 8.58 11.30
N ALA A 480 15.09 7.46 11.24
CA ALA A 480 15.60 6.91 9.99
C ALA A 480 14.47 6.54 9.02
N ASP A 481 13.37 5.95 9.52
CA ASP A 481 12.20 5.64 8.70
C ASP A 481 11.49 6.89 8.20
N GLN A 482 11.39 7.93 9.05
CA GLN A 482 10.77 9.18 8.65
C GLN A 482 11.61 9.91 7.59
N GLU A 483 12.94 9.97 7.76
CA GLU A 483 13.86 10.56 6.78
C GLU A 483 13.84 9.80 5.46
N PHE A 484 13.80 8.47 5.52
CA PHE A 484 13.70 7.63 4.34
C PHE A 484 12.41 7.89 3.55
N VAL A 485 11.25 7.96 4.23
CA VAL A 485 9.99 8.33 3.57
C VAL A 485 10.03 9.75 3.04
N ARG A 486 10.60 10.72 3.77
CA ARG A 486 10.76 12.11 3.28
C ARG A 486 11.60 12.17 2.00
N ALA A 487 12.69 11.40 1.93
CA ALA A 487 13.60 11.39 0.78
C ALA A 487 12.93 10.90 -0.52
N MET A 488 11.83 10.14 -0.43
CA MET A 488 11.10 9.62 -1.59
C MET A 488 10.27 10.67 -2.32
N LEU A 489 10.02 11.83 -1.71
CA LEU A 489 8.94 12.73 -2.13
C LEU A 489 9.41 14.19 -2.15
N PRO A 490 10.32 14.56 -3.07
CA PRO A 490 11.00 15.86 -3.06
C PRO A 490 10.06 17.06 -3.23
N ASP A 491 8.92 16.87 -3.90
CA ASP A 491 8.03 17.96 -4.33
C ASP A 491 7.05 18.45 -3.25
N TRP A 492 6.89 17.69 -2.16
CA TRP A 492 5.95 17.99 -1.09
C TRP A 492 6.71 18.52 0.11
N GLY A 493 6.82 19.85 0.19
CA GLY A 493 7.52 20.57 1.26
C GLY A 493 7.47 19.83 2.59
N GLY A 494 8.65 19.52 3.14
CA GLY A 494 8.86 18.51 4.20
C GLY A 494 7.96 18.62 5.44
N GLY A 495 7.30 19.77 5.64
CA GLY A 495 6.45 20.03 6.78
C GLY A 495 5.23 19.11 6.94
N LEU A 496 4.71 18.47 5.88
CA LEU A 496 3.62 17.49 6.05
C LEU A 496 4.09 16.24 6.82
N PHE A 497 5.36 15.87 6.68
CA PHE A 497 5.91 14.67 7.30
C PHE A 497 6.28 14.85 8.78
N ASP A 498 6.35 16.08 9.29
CA ASP A 498 6.55 16.28 10.73
C ASP A 498 5.33 15.88 11.55
N PHE A 499 4.19 15.61 10.90
CA PHE A 499 3.05 15.01 11.56
C PHE A 499 3.21 13.51 11.81
N LEU A 500 4.10 12.81 11.10
CA LEU A 500 4.25 11.35 11.18
C LEU A 500 4.40 10.83 12.63
N PRO A 501 5.24 11.43 13.50
CA PRO A 501 5.38 10.96 14.88
C PRO A 501 4.11 11.16 15.71
N ALA A 502 3.32 12.19 15.40
CA ALA A 502 2.15 12.63 16.14
C ALA A 502 0.82 12.06 15.61
N LEU A 503 0.85 11.20 14.59
CA LEU A 503 -0.33 10.53 14.07
C LEU A 503 -0.96 9.61 15.14
N ARG A 504 -2.29 9.60 15.21
CA ARG A 504 -3.03 8.63 16.03
C ARG A 504 -3.12 7.30 15.30
N ASN A 505 -3.44 6.22 16.03
CA ASN A 505 -3.74 4.94 15.40
C ASN A 505 -4.91 5.10 14.42
N GLY A 506 -4.80 4.47 13.25
CA GLY A 506 -5.80 4.59 12.17
C GLY A 506 -5.76 5.91 11.41
N GLU A 507 -4.76 6.77 11.64
CA GLU A 507 -4.49 7.94 10.82
C GLU A 507 -3.24 7.73 9.94
N ALA A 508 -3.30 8.28 8.73
CA ALA A 508 -2.19 8.27 7.79
C ALA A 508 -2.06 9.62 7.08
N ILE A 509 -0.83 9.98 6.73
CA ILE A 509 -0.55 10.91 5.66
C ILE A 509 -0.66 10.14 4.34
N VAL A 510 -1.62 10.53 3.51
CA VAL A 510 -1.84 9.94 2.19
C VAL A 510 -1.38 10.93 1.14
N ILE A 511 -0.56 10.45 0.23
CA ILE A 511 0.04 11.25 -0.83
C ILE A 511 0.02 10.47 -2.15
N GLY A 512 0.27 11.18 -3.23
CA GLY A 512 0.42 10.58 -4.54
C GLY A 512 -0.78 10.79 -5.44
N GLU A 513 -0.98 9.85 -6.36
CA GLU A 513 -2.05 9.96 -7.36
C GLU A 513 -3.37 9.33 -6.94
N ALA A 514 -3.36 8.48 -5.91
CA ALA A 514 -4.56 7.91 -5.31
C ALA A 514 -5.51 8.98 -4.76
N VAL A 515 -4.97 10.11 -4.29
CA VAL A 515 -5.70 11.23 -3.68
C VAL A 515 -5.52 12.51 -4.49
N PRO A 516 -6.44 13.48 -4.41
CA PRO A 516 -6.35 14.71 -5.19
C PRO A 516 -5.18 15.60 -4.79
N VAL A 517 -5.01 15.76 -3.48
CA VAL A 517 -3.93 16.45 -2.81
C VAL A 517 -3.54 15.65 -1.56
N PRO A 518 -2.31 15.82 -1.04
CA PRO A 518 -1.88 15.24 0.21
C PRO A 518 -2.83 15.56 1.34
N ALA A 519 -3.16 14.55 2.12
CA ALA A 519 -4.12 14.71 3.20
C ALA A 519 -3.72 13.85 4.40
N ARG A 520 -4.02 14.36 5.59
CA ARG A 520 -4.11 13.51 6.78
C ARG A 520 -5.49 12.88 6.78
N VAL A 521 -5.54 11.57 6.57
CA VAL A 521 -6.77 10.77 6.52
C VAL A 521 -6.90 9.97 7.81
N ARG A 522 -8.10 9.92 8.35
CA ARG A 522 -8.51 8.92 9.34
C ARG A 522 -9.32 7.85 8.62
N PHE A 523 -8.85 6.61 8.66
CA PHE A 523 -9.57 5.49 8.05
C PHE A 523 -10.88 5.19 8.79
N ASP A 524 -11.88 4.74 8.04
CA ASP A 524 -13.10 4.21 8.62
C ASP A 524 -12.77 3.00 9.51
N THR A 525 -13.48 2.86 10.64
CA THR A 525 -13.37 1.67 11.49
C THR A 525 -14.23 0.55 10.92
N LEU A 526 -13.63 -0.61 10.68
CA LEU A 526 -14.37 -1.81 10.28
C LEU A 526 -15.07 -2.44 11.49
N PRO A 527 -16.23 -3.09 11.29
CA PRO A 527 -16.84 -3.92 12.32
C PRO A 527 -15.87 -4.99 12.85
N PRO A 528 -15.99 -5.42 14.13
CA PRO A 528 -15.06 -6.38 14.74
C PRO A 528 -14.86 -7.67 13.95
N GLU A 529 -15.94 -8.21 13.36
CA GLU A 529 -15.92 -9.43 12.54
C GLU A 529 -15.15 -9.28 11.22
N HIS A 530 -14.85 -8.04 10.84
CA HIS A 530 -14.15 -7.67 9.61
C HIS A 530 -12.79 -7.02 9.88
N MET A 531 -12.37 -6.95 11.14
CA MET A 531 -11.03 -6.49 11.47
C MET A 531 -10.01 -7.60 11.23
N PRO A 532 -8.80 -7.26 10.77
CA PRO A 532 -7.67 -8.18 10.80
C PRO A 532 -7.43 -8.68 12.22
N CYS A 533 -7.04 -9.95 12.34
CA CYS A 533 -6.75 -10.58 13.62
C CYS A 533 -5.55 -9.91 14.29
N SER A 534 -5.77 -9.26 15.44
CA SER A 534 -4.67 -8.78 16.27
C SER A 534 -3.99 -9.98 16.92
N LYS A 535 -2.69 -10.13 16.71
CA LYS A 535 -1.88 -11.16 17.36
C LYS A 535 -1.48 -10.83 18.80
N THR A 536 -1.78 -9.64 19.29
CA THR A 536 -1.42 -9.28 20.66
C THR A 536 -2.34 -9.99 21.64
N ALA A 537 -1.79 -10.99 22.34
CA ALA A 537 -2.50 -11.66 23.43
C ALA A 537 -2.91 -10.64 24.50
N PRO A 538 -4.18 -10.65 24.98
CA PRO A 538 -4.61 -9.77 26.05
C PRO A 538 -4.08 -10.29 27.39
N PHE A 539 -2.79 -10.05 27.65
CA PHE A 539 -2.08 -10.58 28.83
C PHE A 539 -2.84 -10.31 30.14
N SER A 540 -3.39 -9.10 30.31
CA SER A 540 -4.14 -8.75 31.53
C SER A 540 -5.39 -9.60 31.72
N GLU A 541 -6.16 -9.86 30.67
CA GLU A 541 -7.37 -10.70 30.74
C GLU A 541 -6.97 -12.16 30.92
N ALA A 542 -5.97 -12.63 30.16
CA ALA A 542 -5.47 -13.99 30.25
C ALA A 542 -4.92 -14.31 31.65
N TRP A 543 -4.17 -13.39 32.27
CA TRP A 543 -3.57 -13.58 33.60
C TRP A 543 -4.55 -13.37 34.75
N GLN A 544 -5.69 -12.71 34.54
CA GLN A 544 -6.76 -12.61 35.53
C GLN A 544 -7.50 -13.95 35.71
N THR A 545 -7.46 -14.81 34.70
CA THR A 545 -8.06 -16.14 34.77
C THR A 545 -7.02 -17.18 35.13
N ASN A 546 -7.31 -18.06 36.10
CA ASN A 546 -6.51 -19.26 36.37
C ASN A 546 -6.85 -20.37 35.35
N GLY A 547 -7.02 -19.99 34.07
CA GLY A 547 -7.62 -20.80 33.01
C GLY A 547 -6.68 -21.84 32.40
N ALA A 548 -5.39 -21.77 32.71
CA ALA A 548 -4.42 -22.81 32.33
C ALA A 548 -4.52 -23.99 33.30
N GLY A 549 -5.56 -24.82 33.12
CA GLY A 549 -5.72 -26.08 33.85
C GLY A 549 -4.52 -27.02 33.62
N LYS A 550 -4.29 -27.97 34.55
CA LYS A 550 -3.17 -28.94 34.46
C LYS A 550 -3.13 -29.68 33.11
N ASP A 551 -4.31 -29.96 32.55
CA ASP A 551 -4.46 -30.70 31.30
C ASP A 551 -4.14 -29.87 30.05
N LEU A 552 -4.15 -28.52 30.15
CA LEU A 552 -3.77 -27.64 29.04
C LEU A 552 -2.30 -27.88 28.66
N LEU A 553 -1.43 -27.98 29.67
CA LEU A 553 -0.01 -28.19 29.45
C LEU A 553 0.23 -29.57 28.83
N GLU A 554 -0.49 -30.60 29.28
CA GLU A 554 -0.41 -31.94 28.67
C GLU A 554 -0.84 -31.91 27.20
N GLY A 555 -1.93 -31.21 26.87
CA GLY A 555 -2.38 -31.03 25.48
C GLY A 555 -1.41 -30.21 24.62
N VAL A 556 -0.79 -29.18 25.19
CA VAL A 556 0.26 -28.38 24.50
C VAL A 556 1.49 -29.24 24.26
N ILE A 557 1.94 -30.03 25.25
CA ILE A 557 3.09 -30.93 25.11
C ILE A 557 2.79 -32.02 24.06
N ALA A 558 1.57 -32.55 24.03
CA ALA A 558 1.16 -33.53 23.02
C ALA A 558 1.22 -32.94 21.59
N ARG A 559 0.73 -31.71 21.39
CA ARG A 559 0.85 -31.00 20.11
C ARG A 559 2.31 -30.70 19.75
N TRP A 560 3.09 -30.19 20.70
CA TRP A 560 4.51 -29.89 20.48
C TRP A 560 5.28 -31.16 20.04
N ARG A 561 4.99 -32.31 20.62
CA ARG A 561 5.61 -33.59 20.24
C ARG A 561 5.12 -34.19 18.92
N THR A 562 4.04 -33.67 18.34
CA THR A 562 3.45 -34.19 17.10
C THR A 562 3.65 -33.26 15.91
N GLU A 563 3.87 -31.96 16.14
CA GLU A 563 4.09 -30.92 15.12
C GLU A 563 5.58 -30.55 14.93
N HIS A 564 6.50 -31.16 15.69
CA HIS A 564 7.95 -31.14 15.51
C HIS A 564 8.47 -32.58 15.47
#